data_AF-A0A160VUJ1-F1
#
_entry.id   AF-A0A160VUJ1-F1
#
_cell.length_a   1.000
_cell.length_b   1.000
_cell.length_c   1.000
_cell.angle_alpha   90.00
_cell.angle_beta   90.00
_cell.angle_gamma   90.00
#
_symmetry.space_group_name_H-M   'P 1'
#
loop_
_entity.id
_entity.type
_entity.pdbx_description
1 polymer ?
#
loop_
_entity_poly.entity_id
_entity_poly.type
_entity_poly.pdbx_seq_one_letter_code
_entity_poly.pdbx_strand_id
1 'polypeptide(L)'
;MSDNEADLTIAERVSELLHARLIVTPWGVYDPNVSVEVIDYNPTLVIIIGGPIAVVERYEQDLQSFGISYTRLYGQTRVETAIKVIEFIQKDYPDLLKNSKFFAVYGWDLASITKLREIMESDKEVIPIFVGPNSTSVPVNVTAVIVSDESENILKKIHLRNAKVIRVRMSELTVLQILERANTTLLRAKSLAETSEDQRMLHSAEDLLLSAEHAYKSGDYEKAYRLATRAMTIAQVVIAGEGTKKELPVTMRIEMQLKLMSLLMDKLEARGEDVSQARYYLELAKRALETGRVGDAMIYLEKARDAVKAKIRGRKPESIPVSRPEKGRGGKP
;
A
#
# COMPACT_ATOMS: atom_id res chain seq x y z
N MET A 1 -3.69 -0.23 0.27
CA MET A 1 -2.30 0.17 0.62
C MET A 1 -1.39 -0.29 -0.51
N SER A 2 -0.25 0.36 -0.74
CA SER A 2 0.74 -0.11 -1.72
C SER A 2 1.53 -1.34 -1.23
N ASP A 3 2.25 -2.03 -2.12
CA ASP A 3 3.21 -3.10 -1.80
C ASP A 3 4.52 -2.60 -1.14
N ASN A 4 4.64 -1.29 -0.85
CA ASN A 4 5.76 -0.73 -0.07
C ASN A 4 5.81 -1.30 1.35
N GLU A 5 6.98 -1.72 1.81
CA GLU A 5 7.14 -2.53 3.01
C GLU A 5 6.72 -1.89 4.32
N ALA A 6 7.17 -0.66 4.58
CA ALA A 6 6.87 0.02 5.84
C ALA A 6 5.36 0.29 5.92
N ASP A 7 4.86 0.83 4.83
CA ASP A 7 3.47 1.15 4.61
C ASP A 7 2.56 -0.11 4.71
N LEU A 8 2.91 -1.20 4.05
CA LEU A 8 2.21 -2.48 4.13
C LEU A 8 2.21 -3.05 5.55
N THR A 9 3.34 -2.95 6.26
CA THR A 9 3.49 -3.50 7.62
C THR A 9 2.54 -2.82 8.62
N ILE A 10 2.40 -1.49 8.56
CA ILE A 10 1.41 -0.81 9.41
C ILE A 10 -0.03 -1.11 8.97
N ALA A 11 -0.27 -1.21 7.66
CA ALA A 11 -1.60 -1.51 7.12
C ALA A 11 -2.09 -2.90 7.52
N GLU A 12 -1.22 -3.90 7.52
CA GLU A 12 -1.54 -5.26 7.99
C GLU A 12 -1.99 -5.24 9.45
N ARG A 13 -1.18 -4.67 10.36
CA ARG A 13 -1.54 -4.59 11.78
C ARG A 13 -2.85 -3.86 12.01
N VAL A 14 -3.06 -2.75 11.31
CA VAL A 14 -4.27 -1.94 11.47
C VAL A 14 -5.48 -2.65 10.89
N SER A 15 -5.33 -3.39 9.78
CA SER A 15 -6.39 -4.23 9.24
C SER A 15 -6.80 -5.34 10.21
N GLU A 16 -5.83 -5.95 10.92
CA GLU A 16 -6.11 -6.93 11.98
C GLU A 16 -6.89 -6.29 13.13
N LEU A 17 -6.45 -5.12 13.61
CA LEU A 17 -7.09 -4.40 14.72
C LEU A 17 -8.52 -3.94 14.41
N LEU A 18 -8.76 -3.49 13.18
CA LEU A 18 -10.08 -3.05 12.72
C LEU A 18 -10.96 -4.19 12.24
N HIS A 19 -10.43 -5.42 12.17
CA HIS A 19 -11.04 -6.52 11.44
C HIS A 19 -11.44 -6.11 10.01
N ALA A 20 -10.57 -5.39 9.31
CA ALA A 20 -10.80 -4.92 7.96
C ALA A 20 -10.12 -5.83 6.93
N ARG A 21 -10.69 -5.93 5.72
CA ARG A 21 -10.03 -6.60 4.60
C ARG A 21 -8.87 -5.73 4.10
N LEU A 22 -7.66 -6.26 4.12
CA LEU A 22 -6.50 -5.62 3.51
C LEU A 22 -6.48 -5.88 2.00
N ILE A 23 -6.43 -4.81 1.21
CA ILE A 23 -6.22 -4.87 -0.24
C ILE A 23 -4.93 -4.12 -0.58
N VAL A 24 -4.05 -4.82 -1.31
CA VAL A 24 -2.71 -4.36 -1.68
C VAL A 24 -2.67 -4.04 -3.17
N THR A 25 -2.01 -2.94 -3.53
CA THR A 25 -1.79 -2.53 -4.92
C THR A 25 -0.30 -2.32 -5.19
N PRO A 26 0.18 -2.54 -6.43
CA PRO A 26 1.55 -2.19 -6.77
C PRO A 26 1.83 -0.70 -6.53
N TRP A 27 2.95 -0.40 -5.88
CA TRP A 27 3.35 0.96 -5.55
C TRP A 27 3.50 1.82 -6.80
N GLY A 28 2.82 2.96 -6.81
CA GLY A 28 2.85 3.96 -7.88
C GLY A 28 2.16 3.56 -9.19
N VAL A 29 1.49 2.40 -9.23
CA VAL A 29 0.87 1.89 -10.47
C VAL A 29 -0.62 1.65 -10.25
N TYR A 30 -1.42 2.11 -11.21
CA TYR A 30 -2.84 1.81 -11.24
C TYR A 30 -3.09 0.40 -11.81
N ASP A 31 -3.80 -0.43 -11.06
CA ASP A 31 -4.32 -1.73 -11.48
C ASP A 31 -5.86 -1.72 -11.33
N PRO A 32 -6.63 -1.75 -12.43
CA PRO A 32 -8.09 -1.74 -12.36
C PRO A 32 -8.68 -2.95 -11.64
N ASN A 33 -7.95 -4.08 -11.54
CA ASN A 33 -8.44 -5.25 -10.81
C ASN A 33 -8.55 -4.97 -9.30
N VAL A 34 -7.70 -4.09 -8.76
CA VAL A 34 -7.80 -3.64 -7.37
C VAL A 34 -9.09 -2.85 -7.15
N SER A 35 -9.42 -1.91 -8.05
CA SER A 35 -10.70 -1.19 -8.01
C SER A 35 -11.88 -2.15 -8.11
N VAL A 36 -11.82 -3.13 -9.02
CA VAL A 36 -12.83 -4.19 -9.18
C VAL A 36 -13.04 -4.97 -7.88
N GLU A 37 -11.95 -5.35 -7.19
CA GLU A 37 -12.01 -6.07 -5.93
C GLU A 37 -12.71 -5.24 -4.84
N VAL A 38 -12.31 -3.99 -4.66
CA VAL A 38 -12.89 -3.09 -3.65
C VAL A 38 -14.37 -2.82 -3.94
N ILE A 39 -14.71 -2.52 -5.20
CA ILE A 39 -16.07 -2.16 -5.61
C ILE A 39 -17.02 -3.36 -5.47
N ASP A 40 -16.61 -4.56 -5.88
CA ASP A 40 -17.42 -5.78 -5.72
C ASP A 40 -17.58 -6.19 -4.25
N TYR A 41 -16.61 -5.88 -3.39
CA TYR A 41 -16.74 -6.06 -1.94
C TYR A 41 -17.79 -5.12 -1.31
N ASN A 42 -18.10 -3.99 -1.97
CA ASN A 42 -19.10 -2.99 -1.54
C ASN A 42 -18.93 -2.52 -0.06
N PRO A 43 -17.75 -2.03 0.33
CA PRO A 43 -17.50 -1.58 1.69
C PRO A 43 -18.26 -0.28 2.00
N THR A 44 -18.58 -0.08 3.29
CA THR A 44 -19.12 1.20 3.78
C THR A 44 -18.06 2.29 3.85
N LEU A 45 -16.80 1.92 4.08
CA LEU A 45 -15.65 2.81 4.16
C LEU A 45 -14.40 2.11 3.62
N VAL A 46 -13.62 2.82 2.81
CA VAL A 46 -12.27 2.43 2.40
C VAL A 46 -11.25 3.32 3.10
N ILE A 47 -10.27 2.72 3.76
CA ILE A 47 -9.11 3.45 4.29
C ILE A 47 -7.95 3.26 3.31
N ILE A 48 -7.61 4.32 2.58
CA ILE A 48 -6.43 4.36 1.73
C ILE A 48 -5.26 4.79 2.61
N ILE A 49 -4.25 3.95 2.73
CA ILE A 49 -3.02 4.30 3.43
C ILE A 49 -1.93 4.46 2.37
N GLY A 50 -1.13 5.52 2.49
CA GLY A 50 -0.10 5.91 1.53
C GLY A 50 -0.50 7.13 0.69
N GLY A 51 0.47 7.95 0.30
CA GLY A 51 0.24 9.15 -0.51
C GLY A 51 -0.07 8.85 -1.98
N PRO A 52 -0.42 9.85 -2.80
CA PRO A 52 -0.68 9.72 -4.24
C PRO A 52 0.42 9.01 -5.03
N ILE A 53 1.68 9.19 -4.59
CA ILE A 53 2.84 8.53 -5.19
C ILE A 53 2.81 7.02 -4.95
N ALA A 54 2.36 6.59 -3.77
CA ALA A 54 2.35 5.19 -3.38
C ALA A 54 1.06 4.47 -3.84
N VAL A 55 -0.07 5.13 -3.63
CA VAL A 55 -1.39 4.67 -4.04
C VAL A 55 -2.01 5.79 -4.86
N VAL A 56 -1.96 5.64 -6.18
CA VAL A 56 -2.38 6.65 -7.16
C VAL A 56 -3.81 7.14 -6.93
N GLU A 57 -4.05 8.43 -7.18
CA GLU A 57 -5.36 9.08 -6.95
C GLU A 57 -6.49 8.48 -7.77
N ARG A 58 -6.16 7.73 -8.83
CA ARG A 58 -7.15 7.08 -9.68
C ARG A 58 -8.07 6.14 -8.89
N TYR A 59 -7.57 5.47 -7.86
CA TYR A 59 -8.40 4.66 -6.99
C TYR A 59 -9.50 5.49 -6.31
N GLU A 60 -9.20 6.71 -5.86
CA GLU A 60 -10.19 7.59 -5.25
C GLU A 60 -11.27 7.99 -6.25
N GLN A 61 -10.88 8.30 -7.48
CA GLN A 61 -11.82 8.63 -8.56
C GLN A 61 -12.79 7.48 -8.83
N ASP A 62 -12.29 6.23 -8.85
CA ASP A 62 -13.14 5.06 -9.03
C ASP A 62 -14.11 4.89 -7.85
N LEU A 63 -13.63 4.98 -6.60
CA LEU A 63 -14.46 4.88 -5.40
C LEU A 63 -15.57 5.95 -5.39
N GLN A 64 -15.23 7.20 -5.70
CA GLN A 64 -16.17 8.31 -5.83
C GLN A 64 -17.21 8.02 -6.91
N SER A 65 -16.76 7.52 -8.07
CA SER A 65 -17.65 7.23 -9.18
C SER A 65 -18.71 6.18 -8.83
N PHE A 66 -18.42 5.27 -7.88
CA PHE A 66 -19.35 4.28 -7.34
C PHE A 66 -20.08 4.72 -6.06
N GLY A 67 -19.74 5.88 -5.50
CA GLY A 67 -20.32 6.41 -4.27
C GLY A 67 -19.85 5.66 -3.01
N ILE A 68 -18.65 5.08 -3.05
CA ILE A 68 -18.01 4.43 -1.92
C ILE A 68 -17.26 5.49 -1.12
N SER A 69 -17.54 5.58 0.18
CA SER A 69 -16.85 6.53 1.06
C SER A 69 -15.41 6.07 1.29
N TYR A 70 -14.47 7.02 1.32
CA TYR A 70 -13.08 6.73 1.62
C TYR A 70 -12.45 7.82 2.48
N THR A 71 -11.36 7.46 3.16
CA THR A 71 -10.44 8.40 3.80
C THR A 71 -9.01 8.02 3.41
N ARG A 72 -8.14 9.02 3.22
CA ARG A 72 -6.73 8.81 2.88
C ARG A 72 -5.84 9.22 4.05
N LEU A 73 -5.02 8.28 4.53
CA LEU A 73 -4.06 8.47 5.62
C LEU A 73 -2.64 8.45 5.05
N TYR A 74 -1.97 9.60 5.00
CA TYR A 74 -0.62 9.71 4.47
C TYR A 74 0.12 10.94 5.00
N GLY A 75 1.45 10.88 4.95
CA GLY A 75 2.34 12.04 5.06
C GLY A 75 3.34 12.10 3.91
N GLN A 76 4.32 13.00 4.01
CA GLN A 76 5.38 13.16 3.00
C GLN A 76 6.37 12.00 3.02
N THR A 77 6.44 11.27 4.14
CA THR A 77 7.35 10.16 4.35
C THR A 77 6.60 8.94 4.92
N ARG A 78 7.18 7.75 4.78
CA ARG A 78 6.68 6.51 5.42
C ARG A 78 6.55 6.62 6.95
N VAL A 79 7.39 7.46 7.56
CA VAL A 79 7.33 7.78 9.00
C VAL A 79 6.04 8.54 9.31
N GLU A 80 5.79 9.62 8.58
CA GLU A 80 4.58 10.43 8.76
C GLU A 80 3.30 9.67 8.42
N THR A 81 3.32 8.83 7.37
CA THR A 81 2.18 7.96 7.04
C THR A 81 1.82 7.04 8.21
N ALA A 82 2.79 6.36 8.81
CA ALA A 82 2.52 5.51 9.97
C ALA A 82 2.02 6.30 11.19
N ILE A 83 2.56 7.50 11.43
CA ILE A 83 2.05 8.39 12.47
C ILE A 83 0.58 8.77 12.21
N LYS A 84 0.22 9.14 10.98
CA LYS A 84 -1.17 9.47 10.60
C LYS A 84 -2.13 8.32 10.81
N VAL A 85 -1.69 7.09 10.57
CA VAL A 85 -2.48 5.88 10.85
C VAL A 85 -2.67 5.69 12.36
N ILE A 86 -1.62 5.83 13.15
CA ILE A 86 -1.71 5.72 14.61
C ILE A 86 -2.62 6.82 15.19
N GLU A 87 -2.48 8.07 14.75
CA GLU A 87 -3.33 9.20 15.14
C GLU A 87 -4.81 8.92 14.84
N PHE A 88 -5.11 8.37 13.66
CA PHE A 88 -6.46 7.97 13.28
C PHE A 88 -7.06 6.94 14.25
N ILE A 89 -6.31 5.87 14.55
CA ILE A 89 -6.78 4.84 15.50
C ILE A 89 -6.91 5.41 16.92
N GLN A 90 -5.96 6.24 17.37
CA GLN A 90 -6.02 6.89 18.69
C GLN A 90 -7.26 7.78 18.84
N LYS A 91 -7.63 8.50 17.78
CA LYS A 91 -8.76 9.42 17.79
C LYS A 91 -10.10 8.69 17.69
N ASP A 92 -10.23 7.80 16.72
CA ASP A 92 -11.54 7.25 16.33
C ASP A 92 -11.80 5.87 16.96
N TYR A 93 -10.74 5.16 17.40
CA TYR A 93 -10.81 3.81 17.97
C TYR A 93 -9.82 3.60 19.16
N PRO A 94 -9.80 4.50 20.17
CA PRO A 94 -8.77 4.49 21.23
C PRO A 94 -8.70 3.16 22.01
N ASP A 95 -9.81 2.45 22.12
CA ASP A 95 -9.88 1.15 22.81
C ASP A 95 -9.00 0.08 22.15
N LEU A 96 -8.75 0.17 20.84
CA LEU A 96 -7.91 -0.79 20.11
C LEU A 96 -6.43 -0.68 20.50
N LEU A 97 -6.01 0.40 21.16
CA LEU A 97 -4.61 0.66 21.51
C LEU A 97 -4.28 0.43 22.99
N LYS A 98 -5.26 0.11 23.84
CA LYS A 98 -5.08 0.08 25.31
C LYS A 98 -3.97 -0.85 25.79
N ASN A 99 -3.77 -1.97 25.11
CA ASN A 99 -2.77 -2.99 25.47
C ASN A 99 -1.64 -3.08 24.44
N SER A 100 -1.52 -2.10 23.53
CA SER A 100 -0.57 -2.18 22.43
C SER A 100 0.85 -1.87 22.87
N LYS A 101 1.80 -2.62 22.31
CA LYS A 101 3.24 -2.43 22.48
C LYS A 101 3.80 -1.78 21.21
N PHE A 102 4.32 -0.56 21.31
CA PHE A 102 4.92 0.10 20.15
C PHE A 102 6.38 -0.33 19.96
N PHE A 103 6.70 -0.87 18.78
CA PHE A 103 8.05 -1.31 18.43
C PHE A 103 8.62 -0.40 17.35
N ALA A 104 9.73 0.27 17.67
CA ALA A 104 10.39 1.21 16.77
C ALA A 104 11.39 0.51 15.84
N VAL A 105 11.37 0.91 14.57
CA VAL A 105 12.32 0.43 13.57
C VAL A 105 12.69 1.54 12.57
N TYR A 106 13.92 1.52 12.06
CA TYR A 106 14.30 2.41 10.97
C TYR A 106 13.48 2.07 9.72
N GLY A 107 12.74 3.05 9.19
CA GLY A 107 11.73 2.82 8.15
C GLY A 107 12.27 2.31 6.81
N TRP A 108 13.59 2.33 6.59
CA TRP A 108 14.24 1.87 5.37
C TRP A 108 15.12 0.64 5.59
N ASP A 109 15.07 0.05 6.79
CA ASP A 109 15.79 -1.18 7.10
C ASP A 109 14.88 -2.40 6.96
N LEU A 110 14.89 -3.00 5.76
CA LEU A 110 14.13 -4.21 5.46
C LEU A 110 14.38 -5.34 6.46
N ALA A 111 15.61 -5.57 6.89
CA ALA A 111 15.95 -6.64 7.83
C ALA A 111 15.24 -6.46 9.17
N SER A 112 15.27 -5.23 9.70
CA SER A 112 14.58 -4.92 10.94
C SER A 112 13.05 -4.89 10.77
N ILE A 113 12.53 -4.48 9.60
CA ILE A 113 11.10 -4.56 9.28
C ILE A 113 10.63 -6.01 9.17
N THR A 114 11.39 -6.89 8.52
CA THR A 114 11.10 -8.33 8.46
C THR A 114 11.10 -8.91 9.86
N LYS A 115 12.09 -8.57 10.70
CA LYS A 115 12.09 -9.03 12.09
C LYS A 115 10.88 -8.53 12.87
N LEU A 116 10.46 -7.30 12.65
CA LEU A 116 9.26 -6.73 13.25
C LEU A 116 8.01 -7.50 12.85
N ARG A 117 7.88 -7.86 11.57
CA ARG A 117 6.76 -8.65 11.05
C ARG A 117 6.71 -10.04 11.66
N GLU A 118 7.84 -10.73 11.79
CA GLU A 118 7.91 -12.03 12.51
C GLU A 118 7.42 -11.91 13.97
N ILE A 119 7.80 -10.82 14.66
CA ILE A 119 7.32 -10.56 16.02
C ILE A 119 5.82 -10.28 16.01
N MET A 120 5.33 -9.49 15.07
CA MET A 120 3.90 -9.19 14.90
C MET A 120 3.06 -10.44 14.62
N GLU A 121 3.59 -11.43 13.90
CA GLU A 121 2.90 -12.71 13.69
C GLU A 121 2.66 -13.46 15.01
N SER A 122 3.62 -13.42 15.93
CA SER A 122 3.55 -14.10 17.23
C SER A 122 2.93 -13.27 18.36
N ASP A 123 3.02 -11.94 18.30
CA ASP A 123 2.47 -11.01 19.27
C ASP A 123 1.53 -10.00 18.58
N LYS A 124 0.22 -10.24 18.72
CA LYS A 124 -0.84 -9.40 18.13
C LYS A 124 -1.02 -8.04 18.82
N GLU A 125 -0.33 -7.79 19.93
CA GLU A 125 -0.33 -6.49 20.60
C GLU A 125 0.72 -5.53 20.05
N VAL A 126 1.68 -6.02 19.26
CA VAL A 126 2.78 -5.20 18.73
C VAL A 126 2.31 -4.28 17.60
N ILE A 127 2.57 -2.99 17.70
CA ILE A 127 2.27 -2.01 16.64
C ILE A 127 3.58 -1.44 16.12
N PRO A 128 3.82 -1.46 14.79
CA PRO A 128 5.04 -0.91 14.22
C PRO A 128 5.03 0.61 14.32
N ILE A 129 6.17 1.20 14.65
CA ILE A 129 6.43 2.63 14.44
C ILE A 129 7.74 2.82 13.69
N PHE A 130 7.68 3.62 12.64
CA PHE A 130 8.86 3.91 11.82
C PHE A 130 9.53 5.18 12.29
N VAL A 131 10.85 5.16 12.21
CA VAL A 131 11.68 6.35 12.39
C VAL A 131 12.59 6.55 11.19
N GLY A 132 12.97 7.79 10.96
CA GLY A 132 13.85 8.20 9.87
C GLY A 132 15.08 8.95 10.35
N PRO A 133 15.97 9.36 9.42
CA PRO A 133 17.22 10.03 9.76
C PRO A 133 17.01 11.36 10.50
N ASN A 134 15.88 12.01 10.25
CA ASN A 134 15.49 13.30 10.83
C ASN A 134 14.50 13.16 11.99
N SER A 135 14.14 11.94 12.40
CA SER A 135 13.27 11.73 13.56
C SER A 135 14.01 12.09 14.84
N THR A 136 13.42 12.96 15.67
CA THR A 136 13.98 13.34 16.98
C THR A 136 13.23 12.70 18.14
N SER A 137 11.94 12.41 17.94
CA SER A 137 11.06 11.76 18.91
C SER A 137 9.92 11.03 18.19
N VAL A 138 9.13 10.27 18.94
CA VAL A 138 7.93 9.57 18.47
C VAL A 138 6.76 9.85 19.41
N PRO A 139 5.51 9.96 18.90
CA PRO A 139 4.35 10.38 19.69
C PRO A 139 3.75 9.26 20.58
N VAL A 140 4.48 8.18 20.81
CA VAL A 140 4.03 7.00 21.56
C VAL A 140 5.14 6.50 22.47
N ASN A 141 4.75 5.79 23.53
CA ASN A 141 5.73 5.12 24.39
C ASN A 141 6.25 3.85 23.72
N VAL A 142 7.53 3.85 23.34
CA VAL A 142 8.17 2.71 22.65
C VAL A 142 8.62 1.66 23.66
N THR A 143 8.13 0.44 23.48
CA THR A 143 8.46 -0.71 24.34
C THR A 143 9.77 -1.39 23.92
N ALA A 144 10.02 -1.48 22.61
CA ALA A 144 11.23 -2.07 22.07
C ALA A 144 11.67 -1.37 20.79
N VAL A 145 12.98 -1.44 20.51
CA VAL A 145 13.59 -0.95 19.29
C VAL A 145 14.33 -2.08 18.59
N ILE A 146 14.08 -2.26 17.30
CA ILE A 146 14.75 -3.27 16.47
C ILE A 146 15.87 -2.58 15.71
N VAL A 147 17.08 -3.09 15.87
CA VAL A 147 18.32 -2.47 15.38
C VAL A 147 19.14 -3.48 14.59
N SER A 148 19.43 -3.18 13.33
CA SER A 148 20.55 -3.73 12.57
C SER A 148 21.77 -2.80 12.61
N ASP A 149 22.92 -3.30 12.14
CA ASP A 149 24.14 -2.50 12.00
C ASP A 149 23.95 -1.25 11.13
N GLU A 150 23.10 -1.33 10.09
CA GLU A 150 22.76 -0.21 9.20
C GLU A 150 21.91 0.88 9.90
N SER A 151 21.05 0.46 10.84
CA SER A 151 20.13 1.37 11.54
C SER A 151 20.67 1.92 12.86
N GLU A 152 21.76 1.35 13.40
CA GLU A 152 22.24 1.63 14.76
C GLU A 152 22.57 3.11 14.96
N ASN A 153 23.25 3.74 14.00
CA ASN A 153 23.60 5.16 14.06
C ASN A 153 22.41 6.11 13.96
N ILE A 154 21.32 5.68 13.31
CA ILE A 154 20.10 6.46 13.18
C ILE A 154 19.31 6.36 14.49
N LEU A 155 19.13 5.14 15.00
CA LEU A 155 18.33 4.87 16.19
C LEU A 155 18.96 5.40 17.47
N LYS A 156 20.30 5.44 17.57
CA LYS A 156 21.03 6.06 18.69
C LYS A 156 20.73 7.55 18.88
N LYS A 157 20.33 8.26 17.81
CA LYS A 157 20.03 9.70 17.87
C LYS A 157 18.64 9.99 18.42
N ILE A 158 17.79 8.98 18.55
CA ILE A 158 16.38 9.13 18.92
C ILE A 158 16.22 8.87 20.41
N HIS A 159 15.50 9.76 21.09
CA HIS A 159 15.27 9.64 22.52
C HIS A 159 14.20 8.60 22.86
N LEU A 160 14.57 7.31 22.88
CA LEU A 160 13.70 6.19 23.24
C LEU A 160 13.97 5.75 24.69
N ARG A 161 13.17 6.26 25.64
CA ARG A 161 13.35 5.95 27.08
C ARG A 161 12.97 4.51 27.37
N ASN A 162 13.84 3.76 28.05
CA ASN A 162 13.58 2.41 28.57
C ASN A 162 13.16 1.35 27.53
N ALA A 163 13.41 1.58 26.23
CA ALA A 163 13.07 0.63 25.18
C ALA A 163 14.05 -0.56 25.17
N LYS A 164 13.50 -1.78 25.13
CA LYS A 164 14.32 -3.00 24.95
C LYS A 164 14.95 -3.01 23.56
N VAL A 165 16.26 -3.23 23.46
CA VAL A 165 16.95 -3.35 22.16
C VAL A 165 16.89 -4.80 21.67
N ILE A 166 16.41 -4.99 20.44
CA ILE A 166 16.38 -6.26 19.72
C ILE A 166 17.35 -6.13 18.54
N ARG A 167 18.45 -6.88 18.57
CA ARG A 167 19.46 -6.83 17.50
C ARG A 167 19.16 -7.81 16.38
N VAL A 168 19.24 -7.33 15.14
CA VAL A 168 19.08 -8.12 13.92
C VAL A 168 20.45 -8.33 13.29
N ARG A 169 20.78 -9.59 13.00
CA ARG A 169 21.97 -9.95 12.23
C ARG A 169 21.57 -10.22 10.79
N MET A 170 22.41 -9.80 9.85
CA MET A 170 22.20 -10.11 8.45
C MET A 170 22.27 -11.62 8.22
N SER A 171 21.26 -12.15 7.53
CA SER A 171 21.22 -13.54 7.09
C SER A 171 21.23 -13.62 5.58
N GLU A 172 21.77 -14.72 5.05
CA GLU A 172 21.78 -14.99 3.61
C GLU A 172 20.38 -14.85 2.99
N LEU A 173 19.37 -15.42 3.65
CA LEU A 173 17.97 -15.35 3.21
C LEU A 173 17.46 -13.91 3.09
N THR A 174 17.82 -13.04 4.03
CA THR A 174 17.39 -11.63 3.99
C THR A 174 18.09 -10.88 2.84
N VAL A 175 19.36 -11.21 2.55
CA VAL A 175 20.06 -10.63 1.40
C VAL A 175 19.43 -11.06 0.08
N LEU A 176 19.07 -12.35 -0.04
CA LEU A 176 18.36 -12.85 -1.21
C LEU A 176 17.03 -12.11 -1.44
N GLN A 177 16.26 -11.91 -0.37
CA GLN A 177 15.00 -11.17 -0.44
C GLN A 177 15.19 -9.72 -0.92
N ILE A 178 16.19 -8.99 -0.40
CA ILE A 178 16.43 -7.61 -0.87
C ILE A 178 16.95 -7.57 -2.31
N LEU A 179 17.77 -8.54 -2.74
CA LEU A 179 18.25 -8.63 -4.12
C LEU A 179 17.07 -8.85 -5.09
N GLU A 180 16.18 -9.79 -4.77
CA GLU A 180 14.98 -10.06 -5.56
C GLU A 180 14.07 -8.82 -5.64
N ARG A 181 13.84 -8.14 -4.51
CA ARG A 181 13.04 -6.91 -4.45
C ARG A 181 13.68 -5.75 -5.21
N ALA A 182 14.99 -5.56 -5.07
CA ALA A 182 15.71 -4.54 -5.81
C ALA A 182 15.62 -4.79 -7.32
N ASN A 183 15.77 -6.04 -7.76
CA ASN A 183 15.65 -6.41 -9.17
C ASN A 183 14.25 -6.18 -9.74
N THR A 184 13.21 -6.65 -9.03
CA THR A 184 11.81 -6.45 -9.45
C THR A 184 11.42 -4.97 -9.48
N THR A 185 11.86 -4.19 -8.49
CA THR A 185 11.66 -2.74 -8.45
C THR A 185 12.38 -2.04 -9.60
N LEU A 186 13.62 -2.44 -9.89
CA LEU A 186 14.41 -1.89 -11.00
C LEU A 186 13.76 -2.16 -12.36
N LEU A 187 13.26 -3.38 -12.58
CA LEU A 187 12.51 -3.73 -13.80
C LEU A 187 11.26 -2.88 -13.96
N ARG A 188 10.50 -2.67 -12.88
CA ARG A 188 9.33 -1.78 -12.86
C ARG A 188 9.72 -0.34 -13.20
N ALA A 189 10.77 0.19 -12.56
CA ALA A 189 11.25 1.55 -12.80
C ALA A 189 11.70 1.76 -14.26
N LYS A 190 12.38 0.77 -14.86
CA LYS A 190 12.75 0.79 -16.28
C LYS A 190 11.56 0.86 -17.22
N SER A 191 10.45 0.20 -16.89
CA SER A 191 9.23 0.25 -17.71
C SER A 191 8.52 1.61 -17.68
N LEU A 192 8.83 2.45 -16.68
CA LEU A 192 8.22 3.77 -16.49
C LEU A 192 9.15 4.92 -16.87
N ALA A 193 10.45 4.68 -17.02
CA ALA A 193 11.43 5.75 -17.26
C ALA A 193 11.24 6.41 -18.63
N GLU A 194 10.89 7.70 -18.62
CA GLU A 194 10.73 8.50 -19.85
C GLU A 194 11.93 9.41 -20.14
N THR A 195 12.65 9.86 -19.10
CA THR A 195 13.67 10.90 -19.24
C THR A 195 15.10 10.35 -19.26
N SER A 196 16.02 11.10 -19.86
CA SER A 196 17.47 10.79 -19.80
C SER A 196 18.02 10.88 -18.37
N GLU A 197 17.35 11.58 -17.45
CA GLU A 197 17.72 11.60 -16.04
C GLU A 197 17.33 10.28 -15.36
N ASP A 198 16.12 9.79 -15.61
CA ASP A 198 15.65 8.48 -15.13
C ASP A 198 16.58 7.38 -15.62
N GLN A 199 16.93 7.37 -16.91
CA GLN A 199 17.85 6.39 -17.48
C GLN A 199 19.23 6.40 -16.80
N ARG A 200 19.76 7.58 -16.47
CA ARG A 200 21.04 7.70 -15.73
C ARG A 200 20.94 7.18 -14.30
N MET A 201 19.85 7.50 -13.61
CA MET A 201 19.58 6.97 -12.27
C MET A 201 19.47 5.44 -12.29
N LEU A 202 18.73 4.89 -13.25
CA LEU A 202 18.55 3.44 -13.38
C LEU A 202 19.85 2.72 -13.73
N HIS A 203 20.72 3.32 -14.55
CA HIS A 203 22.05 2.77 -14.80
C HIS A 203 22.89 2.70 -13.53
N SER A 204 22.88 3.75 -12.70
CA SER A 204 23.55 3.72 -11.39
C SER A 204 22.95 2.66 -10.46
N ALA A 205 21.65 2.40 -10.53
CA ALA A 205 21.00 1.35 -9.74
C ALA A 205 21.41 -0.06 -10.23
N GLU A 206 21.55 -0.28 -11.54
CA GLU A 206 22.07 -1.53 -12.11
C GLU A 206 23.49 -1.84 -11.61
N ASP A 207 24.40 -0.87 -11.67
CA ASP A 207 25.79 -1.04 -11.22
C ASP A 207 25.87 -1.39 -9.73
N LEU A 208 25.03 -0.75 -8.91
CA LEU A 208 24.91 -1.06 -7.49
C LEU A 208 24.39 -2.47 -7.26
N LEU A 209 23.37 -2.90 -8.02
CA LEU A 209 22.79 -4.23 -7.90
C LEU A 209 23.78 -5.32 -8.33
N LEU A 210 24.51 -5.11 -9.42
CA LEU A 210 25.59 -6.00 -9.86
C LEU A 210 26.68 -6.12 -8.78
N SER A 211 27.07 -5.00 -8.18
CA SER A 211 28.02 -4.98 -7.06
C SER A 211 27.48 -5.71 -5.83
N ALA A 212 26.17 -5.62 -5.57
CA ALA A 212 25.50 -6.32 -4.49
C ALA A 212 25.54 -7.84 -4.72
N GLU A 213 25.28 -8.31 -5.94
CA GLU A 213 25.37 -9.73 -6.31
C GLU A 213 26.78 -10.29 -6.13
N HIS A 214 27.82 -9.53 -6.51
CA HIS A 214 29.21 -9.92 -6.29
C HIS A 214 29.56 -10.02 -4.81
N ALA A 215 29.11 -9.07 -3.99
CA ALA A 215 29.29 -9.11 -2.54
C ALA A 215 28.59 -10.33 -1.93
N TYR A 216 27.36 -10.62 -2.36
CA TYR A 216 26.60 -11.80 -1.94
C TYR A 216 27.34 -13.10 -2.25
N LYS A 217 27.82 -13.27 -3.49
CA LYS A 217 28.61 -14.45 -3.91
C LYS A 217 29.92 -14.62 -3.13
N SER A 218 30.45 -13.53 -2.59
CA SER A 218 31.69 -13.51 -1.79
C SER A 218 31.43 -13.72 -0.29
N GLY A 219 30.17 -13.89 0.14
CA GLY A 219 29.78 -14.03 1.54
C GLY A 219 29.71 -12.73 2.34
N ASP A 220 29.91 -11.58 1.70
CA ASP A 220 29.80 -10.26 2.33
C ASP A 220 28.34 -9.77 2.29
N TYR A 221 27.53 -10.39 3.14
CA TYR A 221 26.09 -10.17 3.21
C TYR A 221 25.70 -8.75 3.63
N GLU A 222 26.48 -8.12 4.50
CA GLU A 222 26.23 -6.74 4.94
C GLU A 222 26.43 -5.76 3.78
N LYS A 223 27.55 -5.89 3.05
CA LYS A 223 27.80 -5.06 1.86
C LYS A 223 26.77 -5.31 0.77
N ALA A 224 26.42 -6.57 0.52
CA ALA A 224 25.40 -6.94 -0.46
C ALA A 224 24.05 -6.27 -0.13
N TYR A 225 23.62 -6.39 1.12
CA TYR A 225 22.36 -5.81 1.59
C TYR A 225 22.32 -4.28 1.41
N ARG A 226 23.38 -3.59 1.82
CA ARG A 226 23.48 -2.12 1.69
C ARG A 226 23.46 -1.67 0.23
N LEU A 227 24.20 -2.35 -0.65
CA LEU A 227 24.24 -2.04 -2.08
C LEU A 227 22.87 -2.27 -2.74
N ALA A 228 22.23 -3.40 -2.45
CA ALA A 228 20.89 -3.73 -2.96
C ALA A 228 19.84 -2.72 -2.48
N THR A 229 19.87 -2.35 -1.21
CA THR A 229 18.97 -1.34 -0.63
C THR A 229 19.13 0.02 -1.32
N ARG A 230 20.37 0.42 -1.62
CA ARG A 230 20.65 1.67 -2.36
C ARG A 230 20.14 1.61 -3.80
N ALA A 231 20.39 0.50 -4.51
CA ALA A 231 19.87 0.27 -5.86
C ALA A 231 18.33 0.39 -5.88
N MET A 232 17.66 -0.30 -4.95
CA MET A 232 16.21 -0.25 -4.80
C MET A 232 15.72 1.18 -4.53
N THR A 233 16.39 1.93 -3.66
CA THR A 233 16.01 3.31 -3.33
C THR A 233 16.06 4.22 -4.56
N ILE A 234 17.08 4.10 -5.41
CA ILE A 234 17.19 4.87 -6.65
C ILE A 234 16.06 4.51 -7.62
N ALA A 235 15.78 3.21 -7.80
CA ALA A 235 14.69 2.75 -8.64
C ALA A 235 13.31 3.26 -8.14
N GLN A 236 13.10 3.30 -6.83
CA GLN A 236 11.89 3.88 -6.23
C GLN A 236 11.77 5.37 -6.55
N VAL A 237 12.84 6.16 -6.50
CA VAL A 237 12.78 7.60 -6.85
C VAL A 237 12.28 7.81 -8.28
N VAL A 238 12.72 7.00 -9.23
CA VAL A 238 12.27 7.09 -10.63
C VAL A 238 10.77 6.82 -10.75
N ILE A 239 10.28 5.72 -10.16
CA ILE A 239 8.84 5.41 -10.16
C ILE A 239 8.02 6.53 -9.49
N ALA A 240 8.52 7.10 -8.38
CA ALA A 240 7.85 8.20 -7.70
C ALA A 240 7.75 9.46 -8.55
N GLY A 241 8.79 9.76 -9.33
CA GLY A 241 8.82 10.90 -10.23
C GLY A 241 7.73 10.82 -11.29
N GLU A 242 7.42 9.63 -11.79
CA GLU A 242 6.43 9.43 -12.85
C GLU A 242 4.98 9.46 -12.34
N GLY A 243 4.70 8.93 -11.15
CA GLY A 243 3.37 8.97 -10.55
C GLY A 243 2.82 10.38 -10.28
N THR A 244 3.66 11.41 -10.37
CA THR A 244 3.29 12.83 -10.19
C THR A 244 3.12 13.60 -11.50
N LYS A 245 3.45 13.00 -12.66
CA LYS A 245 3.53 13.72 -13.93
C LYS A 245 2.37 13.39 -14.88
N LYS A 246 1.59 14.44 -15.15
CA LYS A 246 0.57 14.63 -16.21
C LYS A 246 -0.84 14.12 -15.92
N GLU A 247 -1.80 15.05 -16.05
CA GLU A 247 -3.19 14.69 -16.31
C GLU A 247 -3.28 13.86 -17.59
N LEU A 248 -3.88 12.68 -17.47
CA LEU A 248 -4.11 11.81 -18.61
C LEU A 248 -5.10 12.47 -19.60
N PRO A 249 -4.85 12.35 -20.92
CA PRO A 249 -5.82 12.76 -21.93
C PRO A 249 -7.21 12.19 -21.67
N VAL A 250 -8.26 12.97 -21.97
CA VAL A 250 -9.66 12.59 -21.74
C VAL A 250 -9.98 11.22 -22.34
N THR A 251 -9.51 10.96 -23.57
CA THR A 251 -9.71 9.70 -24.29
C THR A 251 -9.13 8.52 -23.51
N MET A 252 -7.87 8.60 -23.09
CA MET A 252 -7.21 7.56 -22.29
C MET A 252 -7.93 7.34 -20.95
N ARG A 253 -8.42 8.41 -20.30
CA ARG A 253 -9.21 8.28 -19.07
C ARG A 253 -10.50 7.49 -19.30
N ILE A 254 -11.18 7.72 -20.44
CA ILE A 254 -12.38 6.97 -20.84
C ILE A 254 -12.03 5.52 -21.15
N GLU A 255 -10.97 5.23 -21.91
CA GLU A 255 -10.52 3.85 -22.19
C GLU A 255 -10.26 3.05 -20.91
N MET A 256 -9.58 3.67 -19.94
CA MET A 256 -9.35 3.06 -18.63
C MET A 256 -10.65 2.80 -17.87
N GLN A 257 -11.62 3.72 -17.93
CA GLN A 257 -12.95 3.50 -17.32
C GLN A 257 -13.72 2.37 -18.04
N LEU A 258 -13.65 2.29 -19.37
CA LEU A 258 -14.25 1.20 -20.15
C LEU A 258 -13.65 -0.15 -19.74
N LYS A 259 -12.33 -0.20 -19.53
CA LYS A 259 -11.63 -1.41 -19.05
C LYS A 259 -12.09 -1.80 -17.64
N LEU A 260 -12.13 -0.86 -16.70
CA LEU A 260 -12.64 -1.08 -15.34
C LEU A 260 -14.06 -1.64 -15.35
N MET A 261 -14.96 -0.97 -16.10
CA MET A 261 -16.36 -1.37 -16.22
C MET A 261 -16.51 -2.77 -16.85
N SER A 262 -15.70 -3.10 -17.86
CA SER A 262 -15.69 -4.45 -18.44
C SER A 262 -15.33 -5.50 -17.40
N LEU A 263 -14.24 -5.30 -16.64
CA LEU A 263 -13.79 -6.25 -15.62
C LEU A 263 -14.82 -6.42 -14.50
N LEU A 264 -15.48 -5.32 -14.07
CA LEU A 264 -16.58 -5.37 -13.11
C LEU A 264 -17.74 -6.22 -13.63
N MET A 265 -18.15 -6.02 -14.89
CA MET A 265 -19.22 -6.80 -15.50
C MET A 265 -18.86 -8.27 -15.62
N ASP A 266 -17.63 -8.59 -16.03
CA ASP A 266 -17.14 -9.97 -16.11
C ASP A 266 -17.21 -10.66 -14.73
N LYS A 267 -16.83 -9.94 -13.66
CA LYS A 267 -16.90 -10.45 -12.28
C LYS A 267 -18.35 -10.63 -11.80
N LEU A 268 -19.25 -9.72 -12.15
CA LEU A 268 -20.67 -9.83 -11.80
C LEU A 268 -21.35 -11.00 -12.53
N GLU A 269 -21.07 -11.20 -13.82
CA GLU A 269 -21.58 -12.34 -14.59
C GLU A 269 -21.09 -13.68 -14.08
N ALA A 270 -19.81 -13.76 -13.70
CA ALA A 270 -19.25 -14.96 -13.09
C ALA A 270 -19.98 -15.37 -11.78
N ARG A 271 -20.69 -14.42 -11.15
CA ARG A 271 -21.53 -14.65 -9.97
C ARG A 271 -23.02 -14.81 -10.29
N GLY A 272 -23.40 -14.83 -11.57
CA GLY A 272 -24.77 -15.01 -12.04
C GLY A 272 -25.61 -13.73 -12.10
N GLU A 273 -25.00 -12.55 -11.99
CA GLU A 273 -25.72 -11.27 -12.11
C GLU A 273 -26.00 -10.92 -13.57
N ASP A 274 -27.23 -10.52 -13.89
CA ASP A 274 -27.55 -9.99 -15.21
C ASP A 274 -27.05 -8.55 -15.38
N VAL A 275 -26.05 -8.39 -16.26
CA VAL A 275 -25.43 -7.12 -16.63
C VAL A 275 -25.69 -6.75 -18.10
N SER A 276 -26.65 -7.40 -18.77
CA SER A 276 -26.92 -7.23 -20.21
C SER A 276 -27.12 -5.76 -20.60
N GLN A 277 -27.91 -5.01 -19.81
CA GLN A 277 -28.13 -3.58 -20.03
C GLN A 277 -26.85 -2.76 -19.86
N ALA A 278 -26.02 -3.10 -18.87
CA ALA A 278 -24.77 -2.41 -18.63
C ALA A 278 -23.78 -2.66 -19.78
N ARG A 279 -23.69 -3.90 -20.27
CA ARG A 279 -22.87 -4.26 -21.45
C ARG A 279 -23.31 -3.54 -22.70
N TYR A 280 -24.63 -3.42 -22.92
CA TYR A 280 -25.17 -2.66 -24.05
C TYR A 280 -24.65 -1.21 -24.06
N TYR A 281 -24.74 -0.51 -22.93
CA TYR A 281 -24.22 0.86 -22.83
C TYR A 281 -22.70 0.92 -22.92
N LEU A 282 -21.99 -0.05 -22.37
CA LEU A 282 -20.53 -0.11 -22.47
C LEU A 282 -20.06 -0.22 -23.93
N GLU A 283 -20.76 -1.02 -24.73
CA GLU A 283 -20.47 -1.20 -26.16
C GLU A 283 -20.77 0.08 -26.97
N LEU A 284 -21.87 0.78 -26.66
CA LEU A 284 -22.15 2.10 -27.25
C LEU A 284 -21.05 3.11 -26.90
N ALA A 285 -20.55 3.09 -25.67
CA ALA A 285 -19.47 3.96 -25.23
C ALA A 285 -18.15 3.69 -25.99
N LYS A 286 -17.79 2.42 -26.19
CA LYS A 286 -16.62 2.01 -26.99
C LYS A 286 -16.70 2.53 -28.42
N ARG A 287 -17.82 2.28 -29.12
CA ARG A 287 -18.02 2.73 -30.51
C ARG A 287 -18.04 4.25 -30.64
N ALA A 288 -18.63 4.95 -29.67
CA ALA A 288 -18.63 6.41 -29.66
C ALA A 288 -17.19 6.94 -29.53
N LEU A 289 -16.37 6.34 -28.68
CA LEU A 289 -14.96 6.72 -28.51
C LEU A 289 -14.14 6.44 -29.77
N GLU A 290 -14.29 5.26 -30.38
CA GLU A 290 -13.63 4.87 -31.64
C GLU A 290 -13.96 5.82 -32.80
N THR A 291 -15.17 6.39 -32.80
CA THR A 291 -15.63 7.37 -33.81
C THR A 291 -15.33 8.82 -33.45
N GLY A 292 -14.54 9.08 -32.39
CA GLY A 292 -14.17 10.42 -31.94
C GLY A 292 -15.30 11.20 -31.24
N ARG A 293 -16.46 10.58 -31.00
CA ARG A 293 -17.60 11.19 -30.30
C ARG A 293 -17.44 11.07 -28.78
N VAL A 294 -16.46 11.79 -28.25
CA VAL A 294 -16.08 11.76 -26.83
C VAL A 294 -17.25 12.09 -25.89
N GLY A 295 -18.08 13.07 -26.25
CA GLY A 295 -19.29 13.44 -25.48
C GLY A 295 -20.26 12.27 -25.30
N ASP A 296 -20.61 11.61 -26.41
CA ASP A 296 -21.49 10.45 -26.41
C ASP A 296 -20.90 9.29 -25.60
N ALA A 297 -19.58 9.06 -25.74
CA ALA A 297 -18.89 8.01 -25.00
C ALA A 297 -19.02 8.19 -23.48
N MET A 298 -18.89 9.41 -22.98
CA MET A 298 -19.07 9.72 -21.56
C MET A 298 -20.50 9.46 -21.08
N ILE A 299 -21.50 9.87 -21.86
CA ILE A 299 -22.93 9.66 -21.54
C ILE A 299 -23.24 8.16 -21.45
N TYR A 300 -22.79 7.37 -22.43
CA TYR A 300 -23.01 5.93 -22.43
C TYR A 300 -22.25 5.23 -21.30
N LEU A 301 -21.02 5.66 -21.00
CA LEU A 301 -20.24 5.14 -19.88
C LEU A 301 -20.93 5.41 -18.53
N GLU A 302 -21.53 6.58 -18.35
CA GLU A 302 -22.32 6.91 -17.15
C GLU A 302 -23.54 6.00 -17.02
N LYS A 303 -24.29 5.80 -18.10
CA LYS A 303 -25.43 4.86 -18.13
C LYS A 303 -25.01 3.42 -17.78
N ALA A 304 -23.88 2.97 -18.31
CA ALA A 304 -23.31 1.67 -17.97
C ALA A 304 -22.97 1.58 -16.47
N ARG A 305 -22.37 2.63 -15.91
CA ARG A 305 -22.00 2.71 -14.48
C ARG A 305 -23.22 2.63 -13.58
N ASP A 306 -24.28 3.37 -13.89
CA ASP A 306 -25.49 3.38 -13.07
C ASP A 306 -26.22 2.03 -13.09
N ALA A 307 -26.24 1.35 -14.25
CA ALA A 307 -26.74 -0.01 -14.35
C ALA A 307 -25.95 -0.99 -13.46
N VAL A 308 -24.61 -0.87 -13.39
CA VAL A 308 -23.77 -1.68 -12.50
C VAL A 308 -23.98 -1.34 -11.03
N LYS A 309 -24.03 -0.05 -10.66
CA LYS A 309 -24.27 0.39 -9.28
C LYS A 309 -25.55 -0.20 -8.69
N ALA A 310 -26.61 -0.27 -9.49
CA ALA A 310 -27.88 -0.85 -9.04
C ALA A 310 -27.72 -2.31 -8.59
N LYS A 311 -26.84 -3.08 -9.24
CA LYS A 311 -26.53 -4.47 -8.87
C LYS A 311 -25.68 -4.58 -7.60
N ILE A 312 -24.74 -3.64 -7.43
CA ILE A 312 -23.86 -3.61 -6.25
C ILE A 312 -24.61 -3.16 -4.99
N ARG A 313 -25.41 -2.09 -5.07
CA ARG A 313 -26.13 -1.51 -3.92
C ARG A 313 -27.26 -2.39 -3.38
N GLY A 314 -27.77 -3.34 -4.16
CA GLY A 314 -28.73 -4.33 -3.69
C GLY A 314 -28.16 -5.33 -2.67
N ARG A 315 -26.84 -5.32 -2.44
CA ARG A 315 -26.16 -6.25 -1.52
C ARG A 315 -26.02 -5.65 -0.12
N LYS A 316 -26.30 -6.46 0.91
CA LYS A 316 -25.81 -6.19 2.27
C LYS A 316 -24.29 -6.39 2.28
N PRO A 317 -23.51 -5.50 2.93
CA PRO A 317 -22.09 -5.75 3.13
C PRO A 317 -21.89 -7.08 3.85
N GLU A 318 -20.92 -7.89 3.42
CA GLU A 318 -20.55 -9.12 4.13
C GLU A 318 -20.17 -8.75 5.58
N SER A 319 -21.01 -9.16 6.53
CA SER A 319 -20.80 -8.87 7.94
C SER A 319 -19.69 -9.76 8.48
N ILE A 320 -18.67 -9.14 9.06
CA ILE A 320 -17.69 -9.87 9.88
C ILE A 320 -18.35 -10.15 11.23
N PRO A 321 -18.31 -11.39 11.74
CA PRO A 321 -18.82 -11.70 13.07
C PRO A 321 -17.96 -10.97 14.12
N VAL A 322 -18.48 -9.85 14.62
CA VAL A 322 -17.92 -9.16 15.78
C VAL A 322 -18.29 -10.00 17.01
N SER A 323 -17.37 -10.80 17.51
CA SER A 323 -17.46 -11.34 18.87
C SER A 323 -17.36 -10.16 19.83
N ARG A 324 -18.50 -9.66 20.31
CA ARG A 324 -18.52 -8.73 21.44
C ARG A 324 -17.92 -9.45 22.65
N PRO A 325 -16.93 -8.89 23.34
CA PRO A 325 -16.52 -9.43 24.63
C PRO A 325 -17.72 -9.37 25.57
N GLU A 326 -18.10 -10.52 26.12
CA GLU A 326 -19.15 -10.63 27.11
C GLU A 326 -18.85 -9.66 28.27
N LYS A 327 -19.78 -8.72 28.52
CA LYS A 327 -19.77 -7.98 29.77
C LYS A 327 -19.98 -8.99 30.89
N GLY A 328 -18.91 -9.32 31.61
CA GLY A 328 -18.97 -10.07 32.85
C GLY A 328 -20.02 -9.47 33.76
N ARG A 329 -21.07 -10.25 34.04
CA ARG A 329 -22.05 -9.92 35.08
C ARG A 329 -21.30 -9.90 36.40
N GLY A 330 -21.10 -8.70 36.95
CA GLY A 330 -20.65 -8.53 38.32
C GLY A 330 -21.66 -9.17 39.26
N GLY A 331 -21.25 -10.28 39.89
CA GLY A 331 -21.83 -10.72 41.14
C GLY A 331 -21.41 -9.74 42.23
N LYS A 332 -22.38 -9.12 42.90
CA LYS A 332 -22.17 -8.60 44.25
C LYS A 332 -22.62 -9.68 45.25
N PRO A 333 -21.95 -9.77 46.41
CA PRO A 333 -22.17 -10.81 47.41
C PRO A 333 -23.54 -10.72 48.07
#